data_AF-A0A8T7KFU0-F1
#
_entry.id   AF-A0A8T7KFU0-F1
#
_cell.length_a   1.000
_cell.length_b   1.000
_cell.length_c   1.000
_cell.angle_alpha   90.00
_cell.angle_beta   90.00
_cell.angle_gamma   90.00
#
_symmetry.space_group_name_H-M   'P 1'
#
loop_
_entity.id
_entity.type
_entity.pdbx_description
1 polymer ?
#
loop_
_entity_poly.entity_id
_entity_poly.type
_entity_poly.pdbx_seq_one_letter_code
_entity_poly.pdbx_strand_id
1 'polypeptide(L)'
;MAPRAPLDPTLRRRIRWAIRGALSLAVFAILVGSLFNTMIALALGAIPAGAGPGFWIPFLLRAALAWGGGALFFGAVLGTFASMIWRDDSAP
;
A
#
# COMPACT_ATOMS: atom_id res chain seq x y z
N MET A 1 29.30 -4.51 27.29
CA MET A 1 28.25 -4.03 26.36
C MET A 1 28.87 -3.87 24.98
N ALA A 2 28.55 -4.73 24.03
CA ALA A 2 29.07 -4.60 22.67
C ALA A 2 28.43 -3.38 21.96
N PRO A 3 29.20 -2.52 21.28
CA PRO A 3 28.66 -1.39 20.54
C PRO A 3 27.81 -1.92 19.37
N ARG A 4 26.57 -1.44 19.27
CA ARG A 4 25.69 -1.76 18.12
C ARG A 4 26.34 -1.21 16.86
N ALA A 5 26.75 -2.10 15.96
CA ALA A 5 27.25 -1.71 14.65
C ALA A 5 26.23 -0.79 13.95
N PRO A 6 26.65 0.33 13.35
CA PRO A 6 25.75 1.19 12.59
C PRO A 6 25.11 0.37 11.47
N LEU A 7 23.77 0.43 11.35
CA LEU A 7 23.01 -0.23 10.29
C LEU A 7 23.65 0.06 8.93
N ASP A 8 23.95 -1.01 8.19
CA ASP A 8 24.56 -0.95 6.86
C ASP A 8 23.78 0.05 5.98
N PRO A 9 24.43 1.10 5.42
CA PRO A 9 23.76 2.15 4.66
C PRO A 9 22.97 1.61 3.46
N THR A 10 23.40 0.46 2.92
CA THR A 10 22.72 -0.24 1.83
C THR A 10 21.37 -0.81 2.28
N LEU A 11 21.31 -1.41 3.47
CA LEU A 11 20.09 -1.97 4.06
C LEU A 11 19.07 -0.86 4.38
N ARG A 12 19.55 0.29 4.86
CA ARG A 12 18.70 1.46 5.17
C ARG A 12 18.05 2.06 3.91
N ARG A 13 18.76 2.06 2.78
CA ARG A 13 18.22 2.50 1.48
C ARG A 13 17.16 1.52 0.95
N ARG A 14 17.43 0.21 1.01
CA ARG A 14 16.48 -0.84 0.58
C ARG A 14 15.15 -0.75 1.33
N ILE A 15 15.20 -0.63 2.66
CA ILE A 15 13.99 -0.48 3.50
C ILE A 15 13.18 0.76 3.09
N ARG A 16 13.84 1.89 2.79
CA ARG A 16 13.14 3.10 2.39
C ARG A 16 12.40 2.93 1.06
N TRP A 17 13.00 2.24 0.09
CA TRP A 17 12.37 1.95 -1.19
C TRP A 17 11.24 0.92 -1.06
N ALA A 18 11.44 -0.12 -0.25
CA ALA A 18 10.39 -1.09 0.08
C ALA A 18 9.18 -0.40 0.71
N ILE A 19 9.39 0.48 1.69
CA ILE A 19 8.32 1.24 2.36
C ILE A 19 7.62 2.17 1.37
N ARG A 20 8.36 2.91 0.55
CA ARG A 20 7.78 3.80 -0.46
C ARG A 20 6.96 3.04 -1.50
N GLY A 21 7.46 1.90 -1.97
CA GLY A 21 6.74 1.01 -2.88
C GLY A 21 5.47 0.44 -2.25
N ALA A 22 5.54 -0.02 -1.00
CA ALA A 22 4.40 -0.52 -0.23
C ALA A 22 3.32 0.55 -0.08
N LEU A 23 3.71 1.76 0.36
CA LEU A 23 2.78 2.87 0.57
C LEU A 23 2.12 3.33 -0.73
N SER A 24 2.90 3.51 -1.79
CA SER A 24 2.36 3.98 -3.07
C SER A 24 1.38 2.96 -3.67
N LEU A 25 1.73 1.67 -3.67
CA LEU A 25 0.84 0.63 -4.16
C LEU A 25 -0.40 0.49 -3.29
N ALA A 26 -0.25 0.57 -1.97
CA ALA A 26 -1.38 0.50 -1.03
C ALA A 26 -2.37 1.65 -1.23
N VAL A 27 -1.89 2.89 -1.35
CA VAL A 27 -2.74 4.05 -1.62
C VAL A 27 -3.49 3.87 -2.93
N PHE A 28 -2.78 3.47 -4.00
CA PHE A 28 -3.40 3.24 -5.30
C PHE A 28 -4.48 2.14 -5.25
N ALA A 29 -4.16 1.00 -4.63
CA ALA A 29 -5.09 -0.11 -4.51
C ALA A 29 -6.30 0.23 -3.64
N ILE A 30 -6.13 1.00 -2.57
CA ILE A 30 -7.24 1.48 -1.74
C ILE A 30 -8.18 2.36 -2.56
N LEU A 31 -7.65 3.31 -3.31
CA LEU A 31 -8.47 4.23 -4.11
C LEU A 31 -9.24 3.48 -5.21
N VAL A 32 -8.53 2.70 -6.03
CA VAL A 32 -9.13 1.96 -7.14
C VAL A 32 -10.07 0.87 -6.63
N GLY A 33 -9.66 0.12 -5.61
CA GLY A 33 -10.46 -0.95 -5.02
C GLY A 33 -11.73 -0.44 -4.34
N SER A 34 -11.66 0.71 -3.65
CA SER A 34 -12.85 1.34 -3.04
C SER A 34 -13.80 1.87 -4.09
N LEU A 35 -13.29 2.48 -5.17
CA LEU A 35 -14.10 2.91 -6.30
C LEU A 35 -14.82 1.73 -6.95
N PHE A 36 -14.08 0.65 -7.23
CA PHE A 36 -14.64 -0.55 -7.85
C PHE A 36 -15.70 -1.22 -6.97
N ASN A 37 -15.45 -1.37 -5.66
CA ASN A 37 -16.43 -1.87 -4.71
C ASN A 37 -17.70 -1.02 -4.69
N THR A 38 -17.56 0.31 -4.73
CA THR A 38 -18.70 1.23 -4.76
C THR A 38 -19.52 1.05 -6.04
N MET A 39 -18.86 0.92 -7.20
CA MET A 39 -19.55 0.66 -8.46
C MET A 39 -20.29 -0.68 -8.46
N ILE A 40 -19.68 -1.74 -7.93
CA ILE A 40 -20.34 -3.04 -7.79
C ILE A 40 -21.56 -2.92 -6.87
N ALA A 41 -21.41 -2.28 -5.70
CA ALA A 41 -22.50 -2.11 -4.76
C ALA A 41 -23.67 -1.31 -5.35
N LEU A 42 -23.38 -0.28 -6.16
CA LEU A 42 -24.38 0.46 -6.93
C LEU A 42 -25.07 -0.43 -7.96
N ALA A 43 -24.31 -1.18 -8.75
CA ALA A 43 -24.85 -2.08 -9.77
C ALA A 43 -25.74 -3.19 -9.19
N LEU A 44 -25.40 -3.67 -7.99
CA LEU A 44 -26.16 -4.69 -7.26
C LEU A 44 -27.36 -4.12 -6.49
N GLY A 45 -27.56 -2.79 -6.47
CA GLY A 45 -28.57 -2.16 -5.63
C GLY A 45 -28.35 -2.40 -4.13
N ALA A 46 -27.13 -2.73 -3.72
CA ALA A 46 -26.77 -3.07 -2.34
C ALA A 46 -26.56 -1.83 -1.46
N ILE A 47 -26.64 -0.63 -2.02
CA ILE A 47 -26.54 0.64 -1.30
C ILE A 47 -27.94 1.08 -0.88
N PRO A 48 -28.22 1.19 0.43
CA PRO A 48 -29.51 1.70 0.92
C PRO A 48 -29.78 3.11 0.41
N ALA A 49 -31.03 3.42 0.05
CA ALA A 49 -31.43 4.74 -0.47
C ALA A 49 -31.20 5.91 0.52
N GLY A 50 -31.01 5.61 1.81
CA GLY A 50 -30.64 6.57 2.86
C GLY A 50 -29.25 6.35 3.44
N ALA A 51 -28.31 5.78 2.67
CA ALA A 51 -26.96 5.46 3.13
C ALA A 51 -26.23 6.69 3.68
N GLY A 52 -26.22 6.81 5.01
CA GLY A 52 -25.48 7.83 5.75
C GLY A 52 -24.06 7.39 6.10
N PRO A 53 -23.34 8.21 6.89
CA PRO A 53 -21.96 7.93 7.31
C PRO A 53 -21.78 6.55 7.97
N GLY A 54 -22.79 6.07 8.70
CA GLY A 54 -22.77 4.76 9.37
C GLY A 54 -22.70 3.55 8.41
N PHE A 55 -23.06 3.72 7.14
CA PHE A 55 -22.86 2.70 6.11
C PHE A 55 -21.53 2.89 5.37
N TRP A 56 -21.26 4.13 4.93
CA TRP A 56 -20.10 4.43 4.08
C TRP A 56 -18.77 4.21 4.78
N ILE A 57 -18.65 4.59 6.06
CA ILE A 57 -17.40 4.44 6.82
C ILE A 57 -16.99 2.97 6.92
N PRO A 58 -17.81 2.04 7.46
CA PRO A 58 -17.42 0.64 7.55
C PRO A 58 -17.29 -0.03 6.18
N PHE A 59 -18.10 0.36 5.19
CA PHE A 59 -18.01 -0.16 3.82
C PHE A 59 -16.66 0.17 3.17
N LEU A 60 -16.28 1.45 3.18
CA LEU A 60 -15.01 1.92 2.61
C LEU A 60 -13.81 1.42 3.43
N LEU A 61 -13.93 1.37 4.76
CA LEU A 61 -12.87 0.83 5.62
C LEU A 61 -12.58 -0.63 5.30
N ARG A 62 -13.61 -1.46 5.15
CA ARG A 62 -13.46 -2.88 4.78
C ARG A 62 -12.86 -3.03 3.39
N ALA A 63 -13.28 -2.20 2.43
CA ALA A 63 -12.70 -2.19 1.09
C ALA A 63 -11.22 -1.80 1.15
N ALA A 64 -10.88 -0.72 1.86
CA ALA A 64 -9.51 -0.27 2.05
C ALA A 64 -8.62 -1.33 2.72
N LEU A 65 -9.13 -2.06 3.73
CA LEU A 65 -8.41 -3.17 4.36
C LEU A 65 -8.17 -4.33 3.39
N ALA A 66 -9.18 -4.73 2.63
CA ALA A 66 -9.08 -5.84 1.68
C ALA A 66 -8.07 -5.54 0.56
N TRP A 67 -8.14 -4.36 -0.04
CA TRP A 67 -7.28 -3.96 -1.15
C TRP A 67 -5.91 -3.46 -0.69
N GLY A 68 -5.87 -2.66 0.38
CA GLY A 68 -4.65 -2.11 0.95
C GLY A 68 -3.73 -3.16 1.57
N GLY A 69 -4.29 -4.18 2.23
CA GLY A 69 -3.49 -5.26 2.85
C GLY A 69 -2.66 -6.03 1.83
N GLY A 70 -3.28 -6.48 0.74
CA GLY A 70 -2.56 -7.15 -0.35
C GLY A 70 -1.53 -6.23 -1.02
N ALA A 71 -1.92 -4.99 -1.30
CA ALA A 71 -1.07 -4.02 -1.96
C ALA A 71 0.15 -3.59 -1.11
N LEU A 72 0.04 -3.56 0.22
CA LEU A 72 1.20 -3.32 1.09
C LEU A 72 2.25 -4.42 0.92
N PHE A 73 1.84 -5.69 0.89
CA PHE A 73 2.74 -6.81 0.70
C PHE A 73 3.41 -6.75 -0.69
N PHE A 74 2.62 -6.66 -1.76
CA PHE A 74 3.16 -6.60 -3.12
C PHE A 74 4.03 -5.36 -3.34
N GLY A 75 3.65 -4.20 -2.79
CA GLY A 75 4.43 -2.97 -2.92
C GLY A 75 5.74 -3.01 -2.13
N ALA A 76 5.77 -3.69 -0.97
CA ALA A 76 7.01 -3.91 -0.22
C ALA A 76 8.00 -4.80 -0.98
N VAL A 77 7.47 -5.88 -1.59
CA VAL A 77 8.25 -6.79 -2.44
C VAL A 77 8.78 -6.04 -3.66
N LEU A 78 7.91 -5.33 -4.39
CA LEU A 78 8.30 -4.52 -5.56
C LEU A 78 9.31 -3.44 -5.21
N GLY A 79 9.12 -2.72 -4.10
CA GLY A 79 10.06 -1.69 -3.66
C GLY A 79 11.42 -2.26 -3.26
N THR A 80 11.46 -3.50 -2.76
CA THR A 80 12.70 -4.24 -2.50
C THR A 80 13.41 -4.59 -3.81
N PHE A 81 12.69 -5.14 -4.79
CA PHE A 81 13.26 -5.43 -6.11
C PHE A 81 13.71 -4.17 -6.85
N ALA A 82 12.93 -3.09 -6.80
CA ALA A 82 13.31 -1.80 -7.38
C ALA A 82 14.62 -1.27 -6.78
N SER A 83 14.83 -1.48 -5.47
CA SER A 83 16.08 -1.12 -4.80
C SER A 83 17.29 -1.97 -5.21
N MET A 84 17.06 -3.16 -5.81
CA MET A 84 18.10 -4.02 -6.37
C MET A 84 18.38 -3.71 -7.85
N ILE A 85 17.39 -3.20 -8.59
CA ILE A 85 17.52 -2.83 -10.02
C ILE A 85 18.19 -1.47 -10.19
N TRP A 86 17.89 -0.47 -9.34
CA TRP A 86 18.50 0.87 -9.40
C TRP A 86 19.93 0.90 -8.83
N ARG A 87 20.75 -0.09 -9.22
CA ARG A 87 22.11 -0.32 -8.73
C ARG A 87 23.18 0.45 -9.52
N ASP A 88 22.81 1.46 -10.28
CA ASP A 88 23.76 2.32 -10.99
C ASP A 88 23.50 3.79 -10.65
N ASP A 89 24.57 4.61 -10.70
CA ASP A 89 24.60 6.08 -10.55
C ASP A 89 24.85 6.67 -9.16
N SER A 90 25.67 6.04 -8.32
CA SER A 90 26.34 6.77 -7.23
C SER A 90 27.76 6.26 -6.96
N ALA A 91 28.56 6.16 -8.03
CA ALA A 91 29.99 6.48 -7.93
C ALA A 91 30.08 8.01 -7.97
N PRO A 92 30.74 8.64 -7.00
CA PRO A 92 32.20 8.77 -7.02
C PRO A 92 32.95 7.89 -6.03
#